data_AF-A0A959EQ77-F1
#
_entry.id   AF-A0A959EQ77-F1
#
_cell.length_a   1.000
_cell.length_b   1.000
_cell.length_c   1.000
_cell.angle_alpha   90.00
_cell.angle_beta   90.00
_cell.angle_gamma   90.00
#
_symmetry.space_group_name_H-M   'P 1'
#
loop_
_entity.id
_entity.type
_entity.pdbx_description
1 polymer ?
#
loop_
_entity_poly.entity_id
_entity_poly.type
_entity_poly.pdbx_seq_one_letter_code
_entity_poly.pdbx_strand_id
1 'polypeptide(L)'
;MSEQKNIALLYFSRSARLEGRRKNWASRRPELNRAIASSLILRSTRTVRASGLPVFHYHEGNQKGQTFGERMANAFQEVFALGYEAVISVGNDSPELARTNWQDITARLAEGECVIGPSLRGGAYLIGLTAAAFDPEALQLLPWQT
;
A
#
# COMPACT_ATOMS: atom_id res chain seq x y z
N MET A 1 -26.52 16.37 -1.71
CA MET A 1 -25.10 16.34 -1.33
C MET A 1 -24.68 14.89 -1.37
N SER A 2 -23.92 14.48 -2.37
CA SER A 2 -23.41 13.11 -2.45
C SER A 2 -22.57 12.84 -1.20
N GLU A 3 -22.91 11.80 -0.44
CA GLU A 3 -22.05 11.29 0.63
C GLU A 3 -20.66 11.08 0.03
N GLN A 4 -19.70 11.88 0.48
CA GLN A 4 -18.31 11.72 0.07
C GLN A 4 -17.82 10.46 0.79
N LYS A 5 -17.87 9.33 0.08
CA LYS A 5 -17.46 8.03 0.64
C LYS A 5 -16.08 8.16 1.28
N ASN A 6 -15.98 7.68 2.52
CA ASN A 6 -14.82 7.89 3.37
C ASN A 6 -13.71 6.90 2.97
N ILE A 7 -12.75 7.36 2.16
CA ILE A 7 -11.64 6.54 1.63
C ILE A 7 -10.34 6.87 2.36
N ALA A 8 -9.63 5.84 2.82
CA ALA A 8 -8.30 5.96 3.42
C ALA A 8 -7.22 5.33 2.55
N LEU A 9 -5.99 5.82 2.71
CA LEU A 9 -4.80 5.26 2.10
C LEU A 9 -3.93 4.57 3.18
N LEU A 10 -3.74 3.27 3.01
CA LEU A 10 -2.85 2.42 3.78
C LEU A 10 -1.45 2.42 3.12
N TYR A 11 -0.50 3.17 3.68
CA TYR A 11 0.89 3.16 3.21
C TYR A 11 1.64 2.02 3.90
N PHE A 12 1.76 0.87 3.22
CA PHE A 12 2.31 -0.36 3.77
C PHE A 12 3.76 -0.56 3.30
N SER A 13 4.73 -0.38 4.19
CA SER A 13 6.13 -0.22 3.78
C SER A 13 7.15 -0.75 4.79
N ARG A 14 8.44 -0.61 4.45
CA ARG A 14 9.56 -0.79 5.37
C ARG A 14 10.42 0.46 5.44
N SER A 15 11.25 0.58 6.48
CA SER A 15 12.32 1.57 6.51
C SER A 15 13.31 1.37 5.36
N ALA A 16 13.96 2.47 4.95
CA ALA A 16 14.96 2.46 3.88
C ALA A 16 16.11 1.46 4.14
N ARG A 17 16.48 1.25 5.40
CA ARG A 17 17.51 0.30 5.80
C ARG A 17 17.08 -1.14 5.48
N LEU A 18 15.88 -1.54 5.90
CA LEU A 18 15.39 -2.89 5.66
C LEU A 18 15.05 -3.12 4.19
N GLU A 19 14.47 -2.11 3.53
CA GLU A 19 14.11 -2.18 2.12
C GLU A 19 15.36 -2.32 1.23
N GLY A 20 16.38 -1.48 1.47
CA GLY A 20 17.66 -1.57 0.77
C GLY A 20 18.37 -2.90 0.98
N ARG A 21 18.33 -3.47 2.20
CA ARG A 21 18.90 -4.79 2.50
C ARG A 21 18.16 -5.90 1.74
N ARG A 22 16.83 -5.87 1.70
CA ARG A 22 16.01 -6.90 1.06
C ARG A 22 16.18 -6.88 -0.46
N LYS A 23 16.09 -5.71 -1.08
CA LYS A 23 16.08 -5.59 -2.54
C LYS A 23 17.47 -5.68 -3.16
N ASN A 24 18.50 -5.25 -2.42
CA ASN A 24 19.91 -5.40 -2.76
C ASN A 24 20.26 -5.00 -4.23
N TRP A 25 19.66 -3.93 -4.74
CA TRP A 25 19.82 -3.50 -6.14
C TRP A 25 21.27 -3.30 -6.58
N ALA A 26 22.12 -2.82 -5.68
CA ALA A 26 23.50 -2.44 -5.96
C ALA A 26 24.56 -3.44 -5.45
N SER A 27 24.16 -4.70 -5.22
CA SER A 27 25.01 -5.86 -4.87
C SER A 27 26.15 -5.57 -3.88
N ARG A 28 25.94 -5.91 -2.59
CA ARG A 28 26.95 -5.76 -1.50
C ARG A 28 27.38 -4.31 -1.21
N ARG A 29 26.62 -3.30 -1.68
CA ARG A 29 26.80 -1.89 -1.33
C ARG A 29 25.65 -1.40 -0.44
N PRO A 30 25.70 -1.64 0.89
CA PRO A 30 24.59 -1.37 1.80
C PRO A 30 24.19 0.10 1.85
N GLU A 31 25.16 1.03 1.85
CA GLU A 31 24.86 2.46 1.86
C GLU A 31 24.18 2.93 0.57
N LEU A 32 24.64 2.45 -0.59
CA LEU A 32 24.00 2.76 -1.87
C LEU A 32 22.59 2.18 -1.95
N ASN A 33 22.39 0.94 -1.50
CA ASN A 33 21.06 0.33 -1.43
C ASN A 33 20.12 1.13 -0.52
N ARG A 34 20.61 1.61 0.63
CA ARG A 34 19.84 2.47 1.55
C ARG A 34 19.52 3.83 0.92
N ALA A 35 20.46 4.43 0.19
CA ALA A 35 20.23 5.69 -0.51
C ALA A 35 19.17 5.56 -1.63
N ILE A 36 19.22 4.46 -2.39
CA ILE A 36 18.20 4.12 -3.39
C ILE A 36 16.83 3.96 -2.72
N ALA A 37 16.75 3.14 -1.66
CA ALA A 37 15.51 2.95 -0.91
C ALA A 37 14.96 4.27 -0.35
N SER A 38 15.83 5.14 0.18
CA SER A 38 15.44 6.45 0.70
C SER A 38 14.84 7.34 -0.39
N SER A 39 15.42 7.31 -1.60
CA SER A 39 14.92 8.07 -2.74
C SER A 39 13.55 7.57 -3.21
N LEU A 40 13.34 6.25 -3.24
CA LEU A 40 12.05 5.65 -3.57
C LEU A 40 10.99 5.99 -2.52
N ILE A 41 11.29 5.79 -1.24
CA ILE A 41 10.39 6.12 -0.13
C ILE A 41 10.00 7.60 -0.17
N LEU A 42 10.97 8.50 -0.38
CA LEU A 42 10.70 9.94 -0.47
C LEU A 42 9.72 10.26 -1.61
N ARG A 43 9.89 9.62 -2.76
CA ARG A 43 8.97 9.79 -3.89
C ARG A 43 7.59 9.23 -3.57
N SER A 44 7.50 8.01 -3.05
CA SER A 44 6.23 7.38 -2.69
C SER A 44 5.48 8.17 -1.63
N THR A 45 6.16 8.65 -0.59
CA THR A 45 5.55 9.51 0.44
C THR A 45 5.01 10.81 -0.14
N ARG A 46 5.71 11.44 -1.10
CA ARG A 46 5.18 12.63 -1.78
C ARG A 46 3.93 12.32 -2.58
N THR A 47 3.93 11.23 -3.35
CA THR A 47 2.75 10.84 -4.15
C THR A 47 1.55 10.49 -3.28
N VAL A 48 1.77 9.72 -2.22
CA VAL A 48 0.74 9.36 -1.24
C VAL A 48 0.14 10.62 -0.58
N ARG A 49 0.97 11.58 -0.17
CA ARG A 49 0.48 12.85 0.39
C ARG A 49 -0.26 13.70 -0.64
N ALA A 50 0.18 13.70 -1.89
CA ALA A 50 -0.47 14.44 -2.97
C ALA A 50 -1.86 13.88 -3.35
N SER A 51 -2.21 12.67 -2.90
CA SER A 51 -3.57 12.12 -3.10
C SER A 51 -4.66 12.92 -2.38
N GLY A 52 -4.31 13.65 -1.31
CA GLY A 52 -5.27 14.36 -0.45
C GLY A 52 -6.07 13.45 0.48
N LEU A 53 -5.83 12.14 0.47
CA LEU A 53 -6.52 11.17 1.32
C LEU A 53 -5.90 11.11 2.73
N PRO A 54 -6.68 10.75 3.77
CA PRO A 54 -6.13 10.33 5.05
C PRO A 54 -5.16 9.16 4.89
N VAL A 55 -3.95 9.27 5.47
CA VAL A 55 -2.88 8.28 5.30
C VAL A 55 -2.57 7.58 6.62
N PHE A 56 -2.67 6.25 6.62
CA PHE A 56 -2.22 5.39 7.72
C PHE A 56 -0.93 4.68 7.31
N HIS A 57 0.17 4.98 8.01
CA HIS A 57 1.47 4.40 7.70
C HIS A 57 1.74 3.15 8.55
N TYR A 58 1.80 2.00 7.89
CA TYR A 58 2.18 0.72 8.51
C TYR A 58 3.59 0.34 8.09
N HIS A 59 4.52 0.40 9.02
CA HIS A 59 5.93 0.02 8.85
C HIS A 59 6.25 -1.25 9.66
N GLU A 60 7.47 -1.76 9.54
CA GLU A 60 7.89 -3.01 10.18
C GLU A 60 7.71 -3.07 11.71
N GLY A 61 7.52 -1.92 12.37
CA GLY A 61 7.39 -1.82 13.83
C GLY A 61 5.96 -1.83 14.34
N ASN A 62 4.96 -1.67 13.46
CA ASN A 62 3.55 -1.66 13.85
C ASN A 62 2.67 -2.64 13.06
N GLN A 63 3.20 -3.28 12.01
CA GLN A 63 2.50 -4.36 11.32
C GLN A 63 2.36 -5.59 12.23
N LYS A 64 1.16 -6.17 12.31
CA LYS A 64 0.84 -7.30 13.21
C LYS A 64 0.55 -8.57 12.40
N GLY A 65 1.19 -9.68 12.72
CA GLY A 65 1.02 -10.96 12.02
C GLY A 65 2.35 -11.61 11.62
N GLN A 66 2.33 -12.93 11.49
CA GLN A 66 3.51 -13.75 11.19
C GLN A 66 3.85 -13.72 9.71
N THR A 67 2.84 -13.88 8.85
CA THR A 67 3.00 -13.83 7.39
C THR A 67 2.77 -12.43 6.84
N PHE A 68 3.18 -12.18 5.59
CA PHE A 68 2.87 -10.91 4.92
C PHE A 68 1.37 -10.75 4.71
N GLY A 69 0.67 -11.84 4.34
CA GLY A 69 -0.79 -11.84 4.18
C GLY A 69 -1.50 -11.44 5.48
N GLU A 70 -1.12 -12.03 6.62
CA GLU A 70 -1.65 -11.65 7.94
C GLU A 70 -1.40 -10.17 8.24
N ARG A 71 -0.17 -9.68 8.04
CA ARG A 71 0.16 -8.28 8.29
C ARG A 71 -0.64 -7.31 7.42
N MET A 72 -0.86 -7.67 6.15
CA MET A 72 -1.65 -6.86 5.23
C MET A 72 -3.13 -6.88 5.64
N ALA A 73 -3.70 -8.06 5.88
CA ALA A 73 -5.11 -8.20 6.26
C ALA A 73 -5.43 -7.50 7.58
N ASN A 74 -4.58 -7.64 8.60
CA ASN A 74 -4.75 -6.93 9.88
C ASN A 74 -4.69 -5.41 9.69
N ALA A 75 -3.79 -4.90 8.85
CA ALA A 75 -3.72 -3.46 8.57
C ALA A 75 -4.97 -2.93 7.85
N PHE A 76 -5.52 -3.68 6.88
CA PHE A 76 -6.81 -3.36 6.27
C PHE A 76 -7.93 -3.35 7.31
N GLN A 77 -8.03 -4.41 8.12
CA GLN A 77 -9.05 -4.56 9.14
C GLN A 77 -9.01 -3.42 10.18
N GLU A 78 -7.82 -3.03 10.63
CA GLU A 78 -7.64 -1.92 11.56
C GLU A 78 -8.12 -0.59 10.97
N VAL A 79 -7.86 -0.32 9.69
CA VAL A 79 -8.34 0.92 9.04
C VAL A 79 -9.86 0.87 8.81
N PHE A 80 -10.42 -0.27 8.39
CA PHE A 80 -11.87 -0.42 8.26
C PHE A 80 -12.59 -0.25 9.61
N ALA A 81 -12.01 -0.72 10.72
CA ALA A 81 -12.55 -0.54 12.06
C ALA A 81 -12.63 0.93 12.51
N LEU A 82 -11.93 1.86 11.84
CA LEU A 82 -12.05 3.31 12.06
C LEU A 82 -13.23 3.94 11.32
N GLY A 83 -14.02 3.16 10.58
CA GLY A 83 -15.21 3.64 9.85
C GLY A 83 -14.94 4.13 8.43
N TYR A 84 -13.82 3.75 7.82
CA TYR A 84 -13.59 3.97 6.39
C TYR A 84 -14.35 2.94 5.56
N GLU A 85 -14.92 3.37 4.44
CA GLU A 85 -15.72 2.51 3.55
C GLU A 85 -14.88 1.87 2.45
N ALA A 86 -13.73 2.46 2.14
CA ALA A 86 -12.74 1.89 1.25
C ALA A 86 -11.32 2.22 1.70
N VAL A 87 -10.41 1.29 1.44
CA VAL A 87 -9.00 1.41 1.79
C VAL A 87 -8.15 1.09 0.58
N ILE A 88 -7.17 1.95 0.30
CA ILE A 88 -6.19 1.78 -0.77
C ILE A 88 -4.83 1.46 -0.14
N SER A 89 -4.32 0.26 -0.36
CA SER A 89 -2.96 -0.14 0.04
C SER A 89 -1.95 0.13 -1.06
N VAL A 90 -0.83 0.75 -0.71
CA VAL A 90 0.32 0.98 -1.60
C VAL A 90 1.65 0.75 -0.90
N GLY A 91 2.65 0.31 -1.68
CA GLY A 91 4.04 0.12 -1.24
C GLY A 91 4.92 1.38 -1.37
N ASN A 92 6.19 1.26 -0.96
CA ASN A 92 7.17 2.35 -0.96
C ASN A 92 8.25 2.28 -2.06
N ASP A 93 8.22 1.24 -2.91
CA ASP A 93 9.30 0.90 -3.83
C ASP A 93 8.87 0.88 -5.31
N SER A 94 7.59 1.13 -5.61
CA SER A 94 7.05 1.10 -6.96
C SER A 94 7.07 2.48 -7.64
N PRO A 95 7.82 2.65 -8.75
CA PRO A 95 7.77 3.86 -9.56
C PRO A 95 6.39 4.12 -10.20
N GLU A 96 5.59 3.07 -10.43
CA GLU A 96 4.24 3.14 -11.01
C GLU A 96 3.29 3.99 -10.16
N LEU A 97 3.50 4.02 -8.84
CA LEU A 97 2.73 4.86 -7.90
C LEU A 97 2.74 6.34 -8.29
N ALA A 98 3.81 6.83 -8.94
CA ALA A 98 3.89 8.22 -9.38
C ALA A 98 2.96 8.56 -10.55
N ARG A 99 2.37 7.56 -11.21
CA ARG A 99 1.46 7.72 -12.35
C ARG A 99 0.02 7.37 -11.98
N THR A 100 -0.24 7.13 -10.71
CA THR A 100 -1.56 6.76 -10.19
C THR A 100 -2.56 7.88 -10.40
N ASN A 101 -3.67 7.58 -11.09
CA ASN A 101 -4.81 8.48 -11.18
C ASN A 101 -5.69 8.30 -9.95
N TRP A 102 -5.41 9.08 -8.90
CA TRP A 102 -6.14 8.99 -7.64
C TRP A 102 -7.63 9.26 -7.79
N GLN A 103 -8.01 10.20 -8.67
CA GLN A 103 -9.41 10.57 -8.90
C GLN A 103 -10.20 9.39 -9.45
N ASP A 104 -9.68 8.73 -10.48
CA ASP A 104 -10.29 7.53 -11.07
C ASP A 104 -10.44 6.40 -10.04
N ILE A 105 -9.38 6.12 -9.28
CA ILE A 105 -9.40 5.06 -8.26
C ILE A 105 -10.45 5.37 -7.18
N THR A 106 -10.51 6.61 -6.70
CA THR A 106 -11.49 6.99 -5.68
C THR A 106 -12.92 6.97 -6.22
N ALA A 107 -13.13 7.34 -7.50
CA ALA A 107 -14.45 7.26 -8.14
C ALA A 107 -14.95 5.82 -8.23
N ARG A 108 -14.08 4.90 -8.69
CA ARG A 108 -14.41 3.47 -8.80
C ARG A 108 -14.69 2.81 -7.45
N LEU A 109 -13.87 3.11 -6.44
CA LEU A 109 -14.14 2.66 -5.06
C LEU A 109 -15.45 3.25 -4.52
N ALA A 110 -15.76 4.50 -4.90
CA ALA A 110 -17.02 5.12 -4.55
C ALA A 110 -18.22 4.48 -5.26
N GLU A 111 -18.03 3.75 -6.36
CA GLU A 111 -19.06 2.94 -7.02
C GLU A 111 -19.16 1.52 -6.45
N GLY A 112 -18.28 1.16 -5.50
CA GLY A 112 -18.22 -0.17 -4.89
C GLY A 112 -17.23 -1.12 -5.56
N GLU A 113 -16.49 -0.67 -6.58
CA GLU A 113 -15.54 -1.48 -7.31
C GLU A 113 -14.20 -1.60 -6.57
N CYS A 114 -13.70 -2.83 -6.40
CA CYS A 114 -12.32 -3.04 -5.97
C CYS A 114 -11.35 -2.76 -7.13
N VAL A 115 -10.19 -2.19 -6.82
CA VAL A 115 -9.21 -1.72 -7.81
C VAL A 115 -7.87 -2.40 -7.58
N ILE A 116 -7.25 -2.86 -8.66
CA ILE A 116 -5.88 -3.38 -8.64
C ILE A 116 -5.01 -2.55 -9.58
N GLY A 117 -3.90 -2.04 -9.08
CA GLY A 117 -2.83 -1.45 -9.87
C GLY A 117 -1.77 -2.51 -10.17
N PRO A 118 -1.75 -3.13 -11.35
CA PRO A 118 -0.76 -4.15 -11.69
C PRO A 118 0.64 -3.55 -11.78
N SER A 119 1.64 -4.25 -11.23
CA SER A 119 3.05 -3.86 -11.44
C SER A 119 3.59 -4.47 -12.73
N LEU A 120 4.51 -3.75 -13.38
CA LEU A 120 5.22 -4.24 -14.56
C LEU A 120 6.08 -5.48 -14.29
N ARG A 121 6.38 -5.77 -13.02
CA ARG A 121 7.19 -6.92 -12.59
C ARG A 121 6.36 -8.14 -12.18
N GLY A 122 5.05 -8.10 -12.41
CA GLY A 122 4.10 -9.05 -11.83
C GLY A 122 3.65 -8.62 -10.43
N GLY A 123 2.46 -9.07 -10.02
CA GLY A 123 1.81 -8.63 -8.78
C GLY A 123 1.14 -7.25 -8.91
N ALA A 124 0.94 -6.58 -7.76
CA ALA A 124 0.24 -5.31 -7.68
C ALA A 124 1.03 -4.27 -6.87
N TYR A 125 1.10 -3.04 -7.36
CA TYR A 125 1.66 -1.90 -6.61
C TYR A 125 0.58 -1.19 -5.78
N LEU A 126 -0.70 -1.41 -6.11
CA LEU A 126 -1.86 -0.81 -5.46
C LEU A 126 -2.98 -1.85 -5.37
N ILE A 127 -3.62 -1.91 -4.21
CA ILE A 127 -4.83 -2.71 -3.98
C ILE A 127 -5.85 -1.82 -3.26
N GLY A 128 -6.97 -1.54 -3.91
CA GLY A 128 -8.12 -0.82 -3.34
C GLY A 128 -9.26 -1.80 -3.07
N LEU A 129 -9.70 -1.87 -1.82
CA LEU A 129 -10.81 -2.71 -1.39
C LEU A 129 -11.89 -1.86 -0.72
N THR A 130 -13.15 -2.21 -0.93
CA THR A 130 -14.26 -1.68 -0.15
C THR A 130 -14.47 -2.53 1.10
N ALA A 131 -15.01 -1.93 2.17
CA ALA A 131 -15.30 -2.64 3.40
C ALA A 131 -16.27 -3.81 3.16
N ALA A 132 -17.22 -3.64 2.24
CA ALA A 132 -18.19 -4.67 1.87
C ALA A 132 -17.57 -5.88 1.14
N ALA A 133 -16.48 -5.67 0.39
CA ALA A 133 -15.78 -6.72 -0.34
C ALA A 133 -14.55 -7.26 0.41
N PHE A 134 -14.24 -6.71 1.59
CA PHE A 134 -13.08 -7.11 2.36
C PHE A 134 -13.31 -8.47 3.04
N ASP A 135 -12.53 -9.46 2.63
CA ASP A 135 -12.43 -10.77 3.27
C ASP A 135 -11.00 -10.95 3.82
N PRO A 136 -10.81 -10.92 5.15
CA PRO A 136 -9.48 -11.02 5.75
C PRO A 136 -8.82 -12.39 5.52
N GLU A 137 -9.59 -13.48 5.46
CA GLU A 137 -9.05 -14.83 5.26
C GLU A 137 -8.61 -15.02 3.80
N ALA A 138 -9.45 -14.60 2.85
CA ALA A 138 -9.11 -14.66 1.43
C ALA A 138 -7.86 -13.82 1.11
N LEU A 139 -7.74 -12.62 1.68
CA LEU A 139 -6.58 -11.75 1.48
C LEU A 139 -5.30 -12.35 2.06
N GLN A 140 -5.39 -13.05 3.19
CA GLN A 140 -4.25 -13.76 3.80
C GLN A 140 -3.73 -14.89 2.92
N LEU A 141 -4.64 -15.64 2.31
CA LEU A 141 -4.35 -16.84 1.51
C LEU A 141 -3.84 -16.55 0.10
N LEU A 142 -3.83 -15.28 -0.34
CA LEU A 142 -3.22 -14.94 -1.62
C LEU A 142 -1.75 -15.39 -1.69
N PRO A 143 -1.25 -15.79 -2.87
CA PRO A 143 0.12 -16.27 -3.05
C PRO A 143 1.12 -15.10 -3.07
N TRP A 144 1.28 -14.44 -1.91
CA TRP A 144 2.14 -13.29 -1.75
C TRP A 144 3.61 -13.65 -2.03
N GLN A 145 4.20 -12.98 -3.01
CA GLN A 145 5.64 -13.08 -3.27
C GLN A 145 6.36 -11.99 -2.47
N THR A 146 7.08 -12.41 -1.44
CA THR A 146 7.91 -11.50 -0.62
C THR A 146 9.39 -11.85 -0.74
#